data_AF-A0A970URD0-F1
#
_entry.id   AF-A0A970URD0-F1
#
_cell.length_a   1.000
_cell.length_b   1.000
_cell.length_c   1.000
_cell.angle_alpha   90.00
_cell.angle_beta   90.00
_cell.angle_gamma   90.00
#
_symmetry.space_group_name_H-M   'P 1'
#
loop_
_entity.id
_entity.type
_entity.pdbx_description
1 polymer ?
#
loop_
_entity_poly.entity_id
_entity_poly.type
_entity_poly.pdbx_seq_one_letter_code
_entity_poly.pdbx_strand_id
1 'polypeptide(L)'
;MRTHNLCSSSIVLFILMILLTHAPALAQSAGTLTWNGSRSSSWDYKWNWTPNAIPTANHAVVIPDKATTTFYPIIPASAICYSISISSGGRLHAQSRGKLVLAGTGIIWSSDENSTINLVDSEIVFGVDGNEQVCAISGYPTFFNLTVGSSTNCAIKSNSHIKIQGDFILKSSSIFNASSETNTIEFIGYGQSIPTPNGGSSGYYSLRISGSGAMFPLGVTRCVNLEVGLEGDVIVPAGTGLTVTGS
;
A
#
# COMPACT_ATOMS: atom_id res chain seq x y z
N MET A 1 40.25 17.61 51.73
CA MET A 1 39.94 17.07 50.38
C MET A 1 39.21 15.76 50.54
N ARG A 2 37.89 15.74 50.32
CA ARG A 2 37.06 14.53 50.27
C ARG A 2 36.34 14.56 48.94
N THR A 3 36.76 13.72 48.01
CA THR A 3 36.18 13.59 46.67
C THR A 3 34.96 12.66 46.74
N HIS A 4 33.82 13.16 46.27
CA HIS A 4 32.56 12.43 46.16
C HIS A 4 32.58 11.46 44.97
N ASN A 5 32.45 10.15 45.24
CA ASN A 5 32.16 9.12 44.25
C ASN A 5 30.65 8.89 44.19
N LEU A 6 29.95 9.59 43.30
CA LEU A 6 28.55 9.32 42.94
C LEU A 6 28.35 9.56 41.44
N CYS A 7 28.99 8.76 40.58
CA CYS A 7 28.79 8.85 39.13
C CYS A 7 29.00 7.50 38.43
N SER A 8 28.28 6.45 38.85
CA SER A 8 28.31 5.16 38.12
C SER A 8 26.97 4.40 38.19
N SER A 9 26.18 4.59 39.26
CA SER A 9 24.92 3.84 39.42
C SER A 9 23.74 4.35 38.58
N SER A 10 23.76 5.62 38.11
CA SER A 10 22.64 6.19 37.33
C SER A 10 22.70 5.95 35.83
N ILE A 11 23.85 5.55 35.27
CA ILE A 11 24.00 5.32 33.82
C ILE A 11 23.53 3.91 33.43
N VAL A 12 23.78 2.91 34.29
CA VAL A 12 23.36 1.52 34.06
C VAL A 12 21.84 1.36 34.17
N LEU A 13 21.19 2.12 35.08
CA LEU A 13 19.73 2.11 35.21
C LEU A 13 19.03 2.82 34.05
N PHE A 14 19.66 3.82 33.42
CA PHE A 14 19.13 4.49 32.23
C PHE A 14 19.24 3.64 30.97
N ILE A 15 20.33 2.85 30.83
CA ILE A 15 20.50 1.93 29.69
C ILE A 15 19.52 0.74 29.77
N LEU A 16 19.16 0.29 30.99
CA LEU A 16 18.17 -0.78 31.17
C LEU A 16 16.71 -0.29 30.97
N MET A 17 16.44 1.02 31.10
CA MET A 17 15.11 1.61 30.84
C MET A 17 14.88 2.00 29.37
N ILE A 18 15.93 2.16 28.56
CA ILE A 18 15.82 2.44 27.11
C ILE A 18 15.61 1.14 26.30
N LEU A 19 15.87 -0.03 26.88
CA LEU A 19 15.66 -1.33 26.24
C LEU A 19 14.22 -1.88 26.35
N LEU A 20 13.29 -1.17 27.00
CA LEU A 20 11.88 -1.58 27.13
C LEU A 20 10.86 -0.79 26.29
N THR A 21 11.26 0.18 25.47
CA THR A 21 10.29 0.99 24.70
C THR A 21 10.11 0.59 23.23
N HIS A 22 10.69 -0.53 22.78
CA HIS A 22 10.49 -1.04 21.41
C HIS A 22 9.87 -2.43 21.42
N ALA A 23 8.92 -2.70 22.31
CA ALA A 23 7.98 -3.77 22.02
C ALA A 23 7.30 -3.41 20.69
N PRO A 24 7.45 -4.18 19.60
CA PRO A 24 6.62 -3.96 18.44
C PRO A 24 5.18 -4.03 18.94
N ALA A 25 4.40 -2.98 18.71
CA ALA A 25 2.98 -3.02 18.99
C ALA A 25 2.44 -4.25 18.24
N LEU A 26 2.05 -5.29 18.98
CA LEU A 26 1.32 -6.41 18.40
C LEU A 26 0.03 -5.80 17.88
N ALA A 27 0.00 -5.49 16.58
CA ALA A 27 -1.15 -4.98 15.88
C ALA A 27 -2.16 -6.13 15.81
N GLN A 28 -2.88 -6.35 16.90
CA GLN A 28 -3.95 -7.33 16.98
C GLN A 28 -5.14 -6.75 16.22
N SER A 29 -5.45 -7.31 15.05
CA SER A 29 -6.77 -7.06 14.46
C SER A 29 -7.83 -7.52 15.46
N ALA A 30 -8.69 -6.61 15.90
CA ALA A 30 -9.74 -6.86 16.88
C ALA A 30 -10.93 -7.65 16.30
N GLY A 31 -10.88 -8.06 15.03
CA GLY A 31 -11.87 -8.92 14.42
C GLY A 31 -11.86 -8.84 12.90
N THR A 32 -12.35 -9.90 12.25
CA THR A 32 -12.58 -9.90 10.80
C THR A 32 -14.04 -9.55 10.52
N LEU A 33 -14.29 -8.59 9.63
CA LEU A 33 -15.62 -8.27 9.11
C LEU A 33 -15.72 -8.71 7.65
N THR A 34 -16.72 -9.54 7.35
CA THR A 34 -17.00 -9.97 5.97
C THR A 34 -18.14 -9.13 5.41
N TRP A 35 -17.94 -8.56 4.22
CA TRP A 35 -19.01 -7.88 3.51
C TRP A 35 -20.09 -8.89 3.08
N ASN A 36 -21.30 -8.75 3.61
CA ASN A 36 -22.45 -9.55 3.21
C ASN A 36 -23.36 -8.82 2.20
N GLY A 37 -23.26 -7.48 2.13
CA GLY A 37 -24.00 -6.67 1.16
C GLY A 37 -25.50 -6.96 1.13
N SER A 38 -26.11 -7.24 2.28
CA SER A 38 -27.52 -7.68 2.38
C SER A 38 -28.53 -6.53 2.36
N ARG A 39 -28.07 -5.28 2.51
CA ARG A 39 -28.94 -4.10 2.62
C ARG A 39 -28.67 -3.04 1.56
N SER A 40 -27.42 -2.76 1.25
CA SER A 40 -27.04 -1.74 0.27
C SER A 40 -25.55 -1.83 -0.10
N SER A 41 -25.09 -0.94 -0.98
CA SER A 41 -23.67 -0.77 -1.32
C SER A 41 -22.88 0.12 -0.34
N SER A 42 -23.53 0.67 0.69
CA SER A 42 -22.88 1.62 1.60
C SER A 42 -21.92 0.92 2.56
N TRP A 43 -20.62 1.25 2.46
CA TRP A 43 -19.56 0.78 3.36
C TRP A 43 -19.86 1.07 4.84
N ASP A 44 -20.42 2.25 5.13
CA ASP A 44 -20.66 2.72 6.50
C ASP A 44 -21.95 2.17 7.11
N TYR A 45 -22.65 1.27 6.41
CA TYR A 45 -23.85 0.65 6.93
C TYR A 45 -23.52 -0.70 7.58
N LYS A 46 -23.48 -0.73 8.92
CA LYS A 46 -23.06 -1.91 9.71
C LYS A 46 -23.77 -3.22 9.37
N TRP A 47 -24.99 -3.15 8.83
CA TRP A 47 -25.78 -4.33 8.47
C TRP A 47 -25.37 -4.96 7.13
N ASN A 48 -24.47 -4.32 6.38
CA ASN A 48 -23.78 -4.91 5.24
C ASN A 48 -22.54 -5.73 5.64
N TRP A 49 -22.19 -5.78 6.93
CA TRP A 49 -21.03 -6.49 7.45
C TRP A 49 -21.44 -7.61 8.40
N THR A 50 -20.66 -8.68 8.43
CA THR A 50 -20.79 -9.78 9.39
C THR A 50 -19.45 -10.01 10.10
N PRO A 51 -19.40 -9.94 11.45
CA PRO A 51 -20.46 -9.47 12.36
C PRO A 51 -20.86 -8.01 12.11
N ASN A 52 -22.02 -7.59 12.65
CA ASN A 52 -22.60 -6.27 12.38
C ASN A 52 -21.79 -5.14 13.03
N ALA A 53 -20.82 -4.60 12.30
CA ALA A 53 -20.00 -3.47 12.71
C ALA A 53 -19.57 -2.66 11.48
N ILE A 54 -19.21 -1.40 11.70
CA ILE A 54 -18.54 -0.60 10.66
C ILE A 54 -17.03 -0.86 10.81
N PRO A 55 -16.29 -1.16 9.72
CA PRO A 55 -14.85 -1.31 9.79
C PRO A 55 -14.16 -0.10 10.43
N THR A 56 -13.12 -0.39 11.19
CA THR A 56 -12.23 0.61 11.81
C THR A 56 -10.79 0.13 11.63
N ALA A 57 -9.80 0.91 12.04
CA ALA A 57 -8.38 0.55 11.98
C ALA A 57 -8.02 -0.82 12.59
N ASN A 58 -8.89 -1.40 13.44
CA ASN A 58 -8.67 -2.70 14.06
C ASN A 58 -9.35 -3.86 13.33
N HIS A 59 -10.19 -3.59 12.34
CA HIS A 59 -10.96 -4.63 11.64
C HIS A 59 -10.31 -5.00 10.31
N ALA A 60 -9.92 -6.27 10.15
CA ALA A 60 -9.62 -6.82 8.83
C ALA A 60 -10.95 -6.98 8.07
N VAL A 61 -11.00 -6.59 6.80
CA VAL A 61 -12.22 -6.74 5.99
C VAL A 61 -12.02 -7.74 4.87
N VAL A 62 -13.06 -8.54 4.63
CA VAL A 62 -13.10 -9.53 3.54
C VAL A 62 -14.24 -9.15 2.60
N ILE A 63 -13.92 -8.99 1.33
CA ILE A 63 -14.89 -8.82 0.25
C ILE A 63 -14.99 -10.18 -0.48
N PRO A 64 -16.06 -10.96 -0.23
CA PRO A 64 -16.19 -12.29 -0.82
C PRO A 64 -16.59 -12.22 -2.30
N ASP A 65 -16.76 -13.38 -2.93
CA ASP A 65 -17.21 -13.44 -4.32
C ASP A 65 -18.59 -12.79 -4.54
N LYS A 66 -18.87 -12.46 -5.80
CA LYS A 66 -20.16 -11.88 -6.20
C LYS A 66 -21.38 -12.79 -6.08
N ALA A 67 -21.20 -14.11 -6.03
CA ALA A 67 -22.31 -15.06 -5.93
C ALA A 67 -22.92 -15.05 -4.51
N THR A 68 -22.14 -14.63 -3.51
CA THR A 68 -22.57 -14.52 -2.11
C THR A 68 -23.14 -13.16 -1.72
N THR A 69 -23.06 -12.14 -2.59
CA THR A 69 -23.40 -10.74 -2.24
C THR A 69 -24.34 -10.10 -3.27
N THR A 70 -25.41 -9.45 -2.79
CA THR A 70 -26.37 -8.74 -3.66
C THR A 70 -25.87 -7.35 -4.02
N PHE A 71 -25.36 -6.62 -3.03
CA PHE A 71 -24.76 -5.30 -3.21
C PHE A 71 -23.25 -5.37 -2.98
N TYR A 72 -22.48 -4.60 -3.74
CA TYR A 72 -21.01 -4.51 -3.59
C TYR A 72 -20.62 -3.26 -2.79
N PRO A 73 -19.54 -3.31 -2.00
CA PRO A 73 -19.09 -2.17 -1.21
C PRO A 73 -18.65 -1.01 -2.11
N ILE A 74 -19.08 0.20 -1.73
CA ILE A 74 -18.58 1.48 -2.26
C ILE A 74 -17.82 2.18 -1.14
N ILE A 75 -16.49 2.33 -1.29
CA ILE A 75 -15.64 3.11 -0.39
C ILE A 75 -16.18 4.55 -0.36
N PRO A 76 -16.46 5.11 0.83
CA PRO A 76 -17.00 6.45 1.02
C PRO A 76 -15.88 7.50 0.95
N ALA A 77 -16.21 8.76 1.27
CA ALA A 77 -15.25 9.87 1.26
C ALA A 77 -14.08 9.66 2.22
N SER A 78 -14.28 8.87 3.28
CA SER A 78 -13.23 8.48 4.22
C SER A 78 -13.63 7.18 4.90
N ALA A 79 -12.84 6.14 4.70
CA ALA A 79 -12.93 4.86 5.41
C ALA A 79 -11.55 4.45 5.93
N ILE A 80 -11.56 3.60 6.94
CA ILE A 80 -10.35 3.00 7.51
C ILE A 80 -10.62 1.55 7.88
N CYS A 81 -9.69 0.67 7.55
CA CYS A 81 -9.67 -0.70 8.04
C CYS A 81 -8.25 -1.15 8.37
N TYR A 82 -8.11 -2.30 9.02
CA TYR A 82 -6.81 -2.90 9.30
C TYR A 82 -6.17 -3.42 8.01
N SER A 83 -6.91 -4.26 7.29
CA SER A 83 -6.52 -4.84 6.00
C SER A 83 -7.76 -5.08 5.16
N ILE A 84 -7.57 -5.30 3.86
CA ILE A 84 -8.61 -5.71 2.92
C ILE A 84 -8.15 -6.92 2.12
N SER A 85 -8.99 -7.95 2.06
CA SER A 85 -8.85 -9.07 1.12
C SER A 85 -10.06 -9.11 0.20
N ILE A 86 -9.80 -9.27 -1.10
CA ILE A 86 -10.83 -9.32 -2.15
C ILE A 86 -10.69 -10.65 -2.87
N SER A 87 -11.65 -11.54 -2.64
CA SER A 87 -11.65 -12.86 -3.24
C SER A 87 -11.88 -12.80 -4.75
N SER A 88 -11.51 -13.88 -5.45
CA SER A 88 -11.81 -14.07 -6.87
C SER A 88 -13.29 -13.84 -7.14
N GLY A 89 -13.60 -13.00 -8.14
CA GLY A 89 -14.98 -12.59 -8.46
C GLY A 89 -15.60 -11.58 -7.48
N GLY A 90 -14.93 -11.24 -6.39
CA GLY A 90 -15.31 -10.16 -5.48
C GLY A 90 -15.20 -8.80 -6.16
N ARG A 91 -16.01 -7.84 -5.70
CA ARG A 91 -16.10 -6.50 -6.32
C ARG A 91 -15.98 -5.40 -5.29
N LEU A 92 -15.16 -4.40 -5.58
CA LEU A 92 -14.96 -3.23 -4.73
C LEU A 92 -14.98 -1.99 -5.60
N HIS A 93 -15.86 -1.05 -5.26
CA HIS A 93 -15.89 0.26 -5.89
C HIS A 93 -15.48 1.34 -4.89
N ALA A 94 -15.05 2.48 -5.39
CA ALA A 94 -15.03 3.72 -4.63
C ALA A 94 -16.01 4.72 -5.24
N GLN A 95 -16.58 5.57 -4.40
CA GLN A 95 -17.19 6.80 -4.92
C GLN A 95 -16.08 7.74 -5.42
N SER A 96 -16.46 8.72 -6.25
CA SER A 96 -15.52 9.78 -6.66
C SER A 96 -14.90 10.44 -5.42
N ARG A 97 -13.57 10.59 -5.41
CA ARG A 97 -12.80 11.13 -4.28
C ARG A 97 -12.95 10.32 -3.00
N GLY A 98 -13.31 9.03 -3.13
CA GLY A 98 -13.30 8.10 -2.02
C GLY A 98 -11.89 7.94 -1.45
N LYS A 99 -11.79 7.58 -0.18
CA LYS A 99 -10.50 7.35 0.48
C LYS A 99 -10.58 6.16 1.40
N LEU A 100 -9.64 5.23 1.26
CA LEU A 100 -9.46 4.11 2.19
C LEU A 100 -8.06 4.13 2.78
N VAL A 101 -7.97 4.21 4.10
CA VAL A 101 -6.73 4.08 4.85
C VAL A 101 -6.60 2.65 5.38
N LEU A 102 -5.45 2.02 5.17
CA LEU A 102 -5.12 0.69 5.68
C LEU A 102 -4.12 0.83 6.83
N ALA A 103 -4.58 0.52 8.05
CA ALA A 103 -3.83 0.76 9.28
C ALA A 103 -3.10 -0.48 9.83
N GLY A 104 -3.20 -1.61 9.16
CA GLY A 104 -2.65 -2.87 9.64
C GLY A 104 -1.15 -3.05 9.38
N THR A 105 -0.69 -4.25 9.72
CA THR A 105 0.64 -4.76 9.40
C THR A 105 0.53 -6.12 8.69
N GLY A 106 1.61 -6.56 8.05
CA GLY A 106 1.60 -7.77 7.21
C GLY A 106 1.00 -7.50 5.83
N ILE A 107 0.33 -8.48 5.22
CA ILE A 107 -0.37 -8.26 3.94
C ILE A 107 -1.67 -7.49 4.23
N ILE A 108 -1.69 -6.20 3.92
CA ILE A 108 -2.83 -5.33 4.23
C ILE A 108 -3.73 -5.07 3.03
N TRP A 109 -3.26 -5.36 1.83
CA TRP A 109 -4.09 -5.45 0.63
C TRP A 109 -3.81 -6.78 -0.07
N SER A 110 -4.86 -7.55 -0.34
CA SER A 110 -4.80 -8.73 -1.21
C SER A 110 -5.98 -8.77 -2.15
N SER A 111 -5.75 -9.02 -3.44
CA SER A 111 -6.82 -9.18 -4.42
C SER A 111 -6.51 -10.27 -5.45
N ASP A 112 -7.41 -11.23 -5.57
CA ASP A 112 -7.25 -12.34 -6.51
C ASP A 112 -7.42 -11.91 -7.98
N GLU A 113 -6.89 -12.73 -8.91
CA GLU A 113 -6.74 -12.47 -10.36
C GLU A 113 -8.06 -12.19 -11.13
N ASN A 114 -9.22 -12.45 -10.51
CA ASN A 114 -10.53 -12.19 -11.11
C ASN A 114 -11.42 -11.26 -10.27
N SER A 115 -10.83 -10.53 -9.33
CA SER A 115 -11.55 -9.48 -8.61
C SER A 115 -11.85 -8.30 -9.54
N THR A 116 -12.95 -7.59 -9.30
CA THR A 116 -13.31 -6.36 -10.02
C THR A 116 -13.14 -5.16 -9.10
N ILE A 117 -12.06 -4.39 -9.30
CA ILE A 117 -11.72 -3.23 -8.48
C ILE A 117 -11.88 -1.98 -9.35
N ASN A 118 -12.78 -1.08 -8.94
CA ASN A 118 -13.03 0.18 -9.66
C ASN A 118 -12.97 1.37 -8.70
N LEU A 119 -11.80 2.00 -8.64
CA LEU A 119 -11.43 3.01 -7.64
C LEU A 119 -11.48 4.44 -8.19
N VAL A 120 -12.45 4.75 -9.07
CA VAL A 120 -12.61 6.02 -9.80
C VAL A 120 -12.24 7.27 -8.99
N ASP A 121 -11.14 7.93 -9.36
CA ASP A 121 -10.65 9.17 -8.72
C ASP A 121 -10.54 9.07 -7.18
N SER A 122 -10.19 7.90 -6.66
CA SER A 122 -10.07 7.64 -5.22
C SER A 122 -8.61 7.48 -4.79
N GLU A 123 -8.37 7.54 -3.49
CA GLU A 123 -7.05 7.37 -2.87
C GLU A 123 -7.05 6.15 -1.94
N ILE A 124 -6.11 5.23 -2.16
CA ILE A 124 -5.78 4.19 -1.20
C ILE A 124 -4.49 4.59 -0.48
N VAL A 125 -4.55 4.65 0.84
CA VAL A 125 -3.42 5.00 1.70
C VAL A 125 -2.96 3.78 2.46
N PHE A 126 -1.72 3.36 2.23
CA PHE A 126 -1.04 2.32 2.99
C PHE A 126 -0.35 2.95 4.18
N GLY A 127 -0.85 2.66 5.35
CA GLY A 127 -0.35 3.17 6.61
C GLY A 127 -1.03 4.45 7.12
N VAL A 128 -0.80 4.74 8.38
CA VAL A 128 -1.30 5.91 9.11
C VAL A 128 -0.09 6.75 9.48
N ASP A 129 -0.07 8.01 9.05
CA ASP A 129 1.06 8.90 9.28
C ASP A 129 1.40 8.99 10.78
N GLY A 130 2.68 8.80 11.10
CA GLY A 130 3.20 8.83 12.47
C GLY A 130 3.22 7.47 13.16
N ASN A 131 2.65 6.43 12.56
CA ASN A 131 2.75 5.07 13.06
C ASN A 131 3.82 4.29 12.27
N GLU A 132 4.75 3.64 12.98
CA GLU A 132 5.65 2.68 12.36
C GLU A 132 4.85 1.44 11.94
N GLN A 133 4.81 1.17 10.64
CA GLN A 133 4.04 0.07 10.07
C GLN A 133 4.84 -0.68 9.04
N VAL A 134 4.79 -2.01 9.11
CA VAL A 134 5.36 -2.89 8.09
C VAL A 134 4.22 -3.58 7.37
N CYS A 135 4.05 -3.28 6.09
CA CYS A 135 2.97 -3.78 5.26
C CYS A 135 3.45 -4.49 4.01
N ALA A 136 2.51 -5.16 3.35
CA ALA A 136 2.69 -5.70 2.03
C ALA A 136 1.39 -5.64 1.21
N ILE A 137 1.58 -5.56 -0.10
CA ILE A 137 0.53 -5.61 -1.11
C ILE A 137 0.70 -6.91 -1.90
N SER A 138 -0.39 -7.64 -2.10
CA SER A 138 -0.41 -8.83 -2.96
C SER A 138 -1.53 -8.82 -3.99
N GLY A 139 -1.29 -9.52 -5.10
CA GLY A 139 -2.29 -9.80 -6.12
C GLY A 139 -2.38 -8.74 -7.22
N TYR A 140 -3.60 -8.47 -7.70
CA TYR A 140 -3.84 -7.79 -8.98
C TYR A 140 -4.70 -6.49 -8.89
N PRO A 141 -4.44 -5.56 -7.96
CA PRO A 141 -5.24 -4.34 -7.87
C PRO A 141 -4.93 -3.34 -8.99
N THR A 142 -5.96 -2.58 -9.35
CA THR A 142 -5.81 -1.32 -10.08
C THR A 142 -6.18 -0.17 -9.16
N PHE A 143 -5.17 0.57 -8.70
CA PHE A 143 -5.35 1.79 -7.92
C PHE A 143 -5.56 2.98 -8.84
N PHE A 144 -6.40 3.91 -8.40
CA PHE A 144 -6.39 5.24 -9.00
C PHE A 144 -5.23 6.03 -8.40
N ASN A 145 -5.39 6.64 -7.23
CA ASN A 145 -4.27 7.21 -6.48
C ASN A 145 -3.79 6.24 -5.41
N LEU A 146 -2.47 6.17 -5.23
CA LEU A 146 -1.80 5.36 -4.23
C LEU A 146 -0.90 6.25 -3.36
N THR A 147 -1.03 6.15 -2.05
CA THR A 147 -0.14 6.83 -1.09
C THR A 147 0.45 5.81 -0.13
N VAL A 148 1.77 5.86 0.09
CA VAL A 148 2.43 5.19 1.22
C VAL A 148 2.68 6.23 2.30
N GLY A 149 2.06 6.03 3.45
CA GLY A 149 2.08 6.90 4.63
C GLY A 149 3.48 7.08 5.21
N SER A 150 3.67 8.14 5.99
CA SER A 150 4.95 8.34 6.69
C SER A 150 5.24 7.20 7.66
N SER A 151 6.52 6.84 7.79
CA SER A 151 7.00 5.74 8.63
C SER A 151 6.41 4.36 8.29
N THR A 152 5.85 4.21 7.09
CA THR A 152 5.33 2.93 6.59
C THR A 152 6.34 2.27 5.66
N ASN A 153 6.70 1.02 5.95
CA ASN A 153 7.50 0.16 5.09
C ASN A 153 6.60 -0.86 4.39
N CYS A 154 6.30 -0.63 3.11
CA CYS A 154 5.46 -1.51 2.32
C CYS A 154 6.24 -2.28 1.27
N ALA A 155 6.12 -3.60 1.29
CA ALA A 155 6.70 -4.50 0.29
C ALA A 155 5.65 -5.00 -0.72
N ILE A 156 6.10 -5.34 -1.92
CA ILE A 156 5.26 -6.00 -2.92
C ILE A 156 5.56 -7.49 -2.91
N LYS A 157 4.50 -8.32 -2.84
CA LYS A 157 4.64 -9.77 -2.80
C LYS A 157 4.86 -10.38 -4.18
N SER A 158 5.51 -11.53 -4.17
CA SER A 158 5.80 -12.33 -5.36
C SER A 158 4.53 -12.60 -6.16
N ASN A 159 4.65 -12.56 -7.49
CA ASN A 159 3.57 -12.74 -8.47
C ASN A 159 2.45 -11.69 -8.38
N SER A 160 2.70 -10.54 -7.77
CA SER A 160 1.75 -9.43 -7.78
C SER A 160 1.94 -8.56 -9.02
N HIS A 161 0.83 -8.04 -9.54
CA HIS A 161 0.81 -7.06 -10.62
C HIS A 161 -0.06 -5.88 -10.19
N ILE A 162 0.59 -4.82 -9.75
CA ILE A 162 -0.08 -3.62 -9.24
C ILE A 162 -0.18 -2.61 -10.39
N LYS A 163 -1.39 -2.13 -10.69
CA LYS A 163 -1.61 -1.05 -11.66
C LYS A 163 -1.95 0.25 -10.94
N ILE A 164 -1.43 1.37 -11.46
CA ILE A 164 -1.67 2.70 -10.89
C ILE A 164 -2.05 3.65 -12.02
N GLN A 165 -3.21 4.28 -11.93
CA GLN A 165 -3.74 5.18 -12.95
C GLN A 165 -3.51 6.67 -12.67
N GLY A 166 -3.50 7.06 -11.39
CA GLY A 166 -3.34 8.42 -10.93
C GLY A 166 -1.99 8.63 -10.25
N ASP A 167 -1.97 9.44 -9.21
CA ASP A 167 -0.74 9.77 -8.49
C ASP A 167 -0.24 8.59 -7.65
N PHE A 168 1.08 8.41 -7.61
CA PHE A 168 1.74 7.55 -6.63
C PHE A 168 2.66 8.37 -5.74
N ILE A 169 2.27 8.54 -4.48
CA ILE A 169 2.95 9.37 -3.49
C ILE A 169 3.65 8.50 -2.45
N LEU A 170 4.97 8.70 -2.31
CA LEU A 170 5.75 8.21 -1.17
C LEU A 170 5.97 9.37 -0.20
N LYS A 171 5.36 9.32 0.99
CA LYS A 171 5.56 10.37 2.00
C LYS A 171 6.96 10.32 2.62
N SER A 172 7.34 11.37 3.34
CA SER A 172 8.60 11.40 4.10
C SER A 172 8.68 10.19 5.02
N SER A 173 9.88 9.61 5.14
CA SER A 173 10.18 8.38 5.91
C SER A 173 9.42 7.10 5.49
N SER A 174 8.60 7.14 4.44
CA SER A 174 8.04 5.90 3.87
C SER A 174 9.12 5.08 3.18
N ILE A 175 8.93 3.76 3.18
CA ILE A 175 9.74 2.81 2.41
C ILE A 175 8.79 2.03 1.50
N PHE A 176 9.06 2.02 0.20
CA PHE A 176 8.37 1.18 -0.76
C PHE A 176 9.37 0.20 -1.39
N ASN A 177 9.18 -1.09 -1.12
CA ASN A 177 10.06 -2.16 -1.59
C ASN A 177 9.41 -2.93 -2.74
N ALA A 178 9.74 -2.52 -3.97
CA ALA A 178 9.26 -3.13 -5.20
C ALA A 178 10.32 -3.94 -5.96
N SER A 179 11.57 -4.03 -5.47
CA SER A 179 12.69 -4.67 -6.17
C SER A 179 13.12 -6.03 -5.60
N SER A 180 12.65 -6.38 -4.39
CA SER A 180 13.14 -7.57 -3.66
C SER A 180 12.50 -8.89 -4.10
N GLU A 181 11.20 -8.88 -4.43
CA GLU A 181 10.44 -10.07 -4.85
C GLU A 181 10.03 -9.95 -6.33
N THR A 182 9.72 -11.07 -7.00
CA THR A 182 9.24 -11.05 -8.39
C THR A 182 7.85 -10.41 -8.48
N ASN A 183 7.74 -9.19 -8.98
CA ASN A 183 6.48 -8.47 -9.11
C ASN A 183 6.51 -7.48 -10.27
N THR A 184 5.34 -6.99 -10.66
CA THR A 184 5.18 -5.96 -11.69
C THR A 184 4.43 -4.77 -11.11
N ILE A 185 5.02 -3.58 -11.26
CA ILE A 185 4.32 -2.30 -11.07
C ILE A 185 4.09 -1.68 -12.43
N GLU A 186 2.83 -1.42 -12.76
CA GLU A 186 2.42 -0.86 -14.04
C GLU A 186 1.77 0.53 -13.86
N PHE A 187 2.31 1.52 -14.56
CA PHE A 187 1.76 2.86 -14.64
C PHE A 187 0.93 2.99 -15.91
N ILE A 188 -0.39 3.16 -15.76
CA ILE A 188 -1.40 3.11 -16.83
C ILE A 188 -2.03 4.48 -17.14
N GLY A 189 -1.61 5.53 -16.43
CA GLY A 189 -2.19 6.87 -16.48
C GLY A 189 -1.49 7.83 -17.44
N TYR A 190 -1.99 9.05 -17.50
CA TYR A 190 -1.42 10.14 -18.31
C TYR A 190 -0.52 11.05 -17.46
N GLY A 191 0.69 11.34 -17.93
CA GLY A 191 1.55 12.34 -17.29
C GLY A 191 2.05 11.97 -15.89
N GLN A 192 2.03 10.68 -15.53
CA GLN A 192 2.34 10.24 -14.17
C GLN A 192 3.82 10.51 -13.82
N SER A 193 4.05 11.04 -12.62
CA SER A 193 5.37 11.06 -12.02
C SER A 193 5.63 9.72 -11.32
N ILE A 194 6.48 8.88 -11.92
CA ILE A 194 6.84 7.60 -11.33
C ILE A 194 7.81 7.85 -10.17
N PRO A 195 7.52 7.43 -8.92
CA PRO A 195 8.43 7.59 -7.81
C PRO A 195 9.59 6.58 -7.90
N THR A 196 10.66 6.81 -7.16
CA THR A 196 11.74 5.84 -7.01
C THR A 196 11.51 5.03 -5.74
N PRO A 197 11.16 3.72 -5.84
CA PRO A 197 11.06 2.87 -4.66
C PRO A 197 12.38 2.87 -3.90
N ASN A 198 12.31 3.01 -2.59
CA ASN A 198 13.45 3.23 -1.70
C ASN A 198 13.65 2.10 -0.68
N GLY A 199 13.22 0.89 -1.03
CA GLY A 199 13.51 -0.35 -0.28
C GLY A 199 14.99 -0.76 -0.33
N GLY A 200 15.28 -2.03 0.00
CA GLY A 200 16.65 -2.53 0.10
C GLY A 200 17.51 -2.32 -1.16
N SER A 201 16.89 -2.25 -2.34
CA SER A 201 17.50 -1.70 -3.55
C SER A 201 16.57 -0.65 -4.15
N SER A 202 17.12 0.51 -4.52
CA SER A 202 16.37 1.61 -5.10
C SER A 202 15.85 1.22 -6.49
N GLY A 203 14.53 1.04 -6.65
CA GLY A 203 13.92 0.67 -7.93
C GLY A 203 12.93 -0.49 -7.91
N TYR A 204 12.79 -1.14 -9.05
CA TYR A 204 11.71 -2.07 -9.35
C TYR A 204 12.23 -3.48 -9.67
N TYR A 205 11.40 -4.49 -9.46
CA TYR A 205 11.63 -5.80 -10.06
C TYR A 205 11.23 -5.71 -11.54
N SER A 206 9.94 -5.63 -11.85
CA SER A 206 9.46 -5.27 -13.18
C SER A 206 8.73 -3.93 -13.13
N LEU A 207 9.16 -2.97 -13.95
CA LEU A 207 8.45 -1.73 -14.20
C LEU A 207 7.82 -1.79 -15.59
N ARG A 208 6.52 -1.57 -15.67
CA ARG A 208 5.79 -1.40 -16.93
C ARG A 208 5.19 -0.01 -17.01
N ILE A 209 5.31 0.62 -18.16
CA ILE A 209 4.71 1.92 -18.45
C ILE A 209 3.83 1.73 -19.68
N SER A 210 2.52 1.72 -19.50
CA SER A 210 1.56 1.55 -20.60
C SER A 210 0.65 2.76 -20.80
N GLY A 211 0.62 3.68 -19.84
CA GLY A 211 0.07 5.01 -20.02
C GLY A 211 1.04 5.96 -20.74
N SER A 212 0.57 7.14 -21.13
CA SER A 212 1.32 8.10 -21.96
C SER A 212 1.89 9.27 -21.17
N GLY A 213 3.06 9.77 -21.57
CA GLY A 213 3.70 10.95 -20.98
C GLY A 213 4.24 10.73 -19.57
N ALA A 214 4.41 9.49 -19.13
CA ALA A 214 4.94 9.20 -17.81
C ALA A 214 6.41 9.67 -17.69
N MET A 215 6.75 10.29 -16.58
CA MET A 215 8.12 10.71 -16.29
C MET A 215 8.87 9.56 -15.62
N PHE A 216 9.99 9.16 -16.23
CA PHE A 216 10.84 8.12 -15.68
C PHE A 216 11.48 8.57 -14.35
N PRO A 217 11.53 7.69 -13.34
CA PRO A 217 12.05 8.04 -12.01
C PRO A 217 13.56 8.32 -12.00
N LEU A 218 13.98 9.30 -11.20
CA LEU A 218 15.40 9.58 -10.93
C LEU A 218 15.97 8.62 -9.87
N GLY A 219 17.16 8.07 -10.07
CA GLY A 219 17.84 7.30 -9.00
C GLY A 219 17.34 5.86 -8.83
N VAL A 220 16.64 5.31 -9.82
CA VAL A 220 16.47 3.86 -9.93
C VAL A 220 17.84 3.23 -10.18
N THR A 221 18.31 2.40 -9.25
CA THR A 221 19.57 1.65 -9.37
C THR A 221 19.34 0.19 -9.74
N ARG A 222 18.08 -0.28 -9.69
CA ARG A 222 17.69 -1.63 -10.08
C ARG A 222 16.33 -1.64 -10.78
N CYS A 223 16.30 -2.18 -11.99
CA CYS A 223 15.08 -2.55 -12.72
C CYS A 223 15.39 -3.86 -13.44
N VAL A 224 14.80 -4.98 -13.01
CA VAL A 224 15.10 -6.29 -13.63
C VAL A 224 14.49 -6.36 -15.02
N ASN A 225 13.23 -5.94 -15.15
CA ASN A 225 12.54 -5.81 -16.42
C ASN A 225 11.96 -4.39 -16.55
N LEU A 226 12.17 -3.76 -17.70
CA LEU A 226 11.50 -2.52 -18.08
C LEU A 226 10.71 -2.77 -19.35
N GLU A 227 9.40 -2.58 -19.30
CA GLU A 227 8.51 -2.65 -20.46
C GLU A 227 7.86 -1.30 -20.69
N VAL A 228 7.94 -0.79 -21.92
CA VAL A 228 7.19 0.39 -22.36
C VAL A 228 6.18 -0.08 -23.40
N GLY A 229 4.89 0.08 -23.07
CA GLY A 229 3.78 -0.37 -23.90
C GLY A 229 3.63 0.44 -25.19
N LEU A 230 2.77 -0.03 -26.09
CA LEU A 230 2.57 0.56 -27.42
C LEU A 230 2.07 2.01 -27.41
N GLU A 231 1.36 2.41 -26.35
CA GLU A 231 0.88 3.78 -26.11
C GLU A 231 1.77 4.56 -25.14
N GLY A 232 2.85 3.92 -24.67
CA GLY A 232 3.74 4.45 -23.65
C GLY A 232 4.80 5.38 -24.23
N ASP A 233 4.55 6.68 -24.16
CA ASP A 233 5.62 7.67 -24.29
C ASP A 233 6.25 7.91 -22.91
N VAL A 234 7.56 7.71 -22.80
CA VAL A 234 8.33 7.94 -21.58
C VAL A 234 9.14 9.23 -21.70
N ILE A 235 8.94 10.15 -20.76
CA ILE A 235 9.75 11.35 -20.64
C ILE A 235 10.94 11.01 -19.73
N VAL A 236 12.16 11.09 -20.27
CA VAL A 236 13.41 10.90 -19.52
C VAL A 236 13.95 12.27 -19.12
N PRO A 237 13.99 12.63 -17.82
CA PRO A 237 14.45 13.95 -17.39
C PRO A 237 15.94 14.19 -17.72
N ALA A 238 16.29 15.43 -18.08
CA ALA A 238 17.68 15.81 -18.33
C ALA A 238 18.57 15.50 -17.11
N GLY A 239 19.76 14.93 -17.34
CA GLY A 239 20.68 14.51 -16.28
C GLY A 239 20.49 13.06 -15.79
N THR A 240 19.49 12.34 -16.30
CA THR A 240 19.45 10.87 -16.18
C THR A 240 20.10 10.22 -17.39
N GLY A 241 21.06 9.33 -17.14
CA GLY A 241 21.52 8.41 -18.18
C GLY A 241 20.50 7.27 -18.28
N LEU A 242 19.69 7.25 -19.33
CA LEU A 242 19.02 6.02 -19.76
C LEU A 242 19.96 5.33 -20.76
N THR A 243 20.65 4.29 -20.30
CA THR A 243 21.46 3.45 -21.18
C THR A 243 20.61 2.28 -21.65
N VAL A 244 20.14 2.33 -22.89
CA VAL A 244 19.48 1.17 -23.52
C VAL A 244 20.56 0.28 -24.11
N THR A 245 20.87 -0.83 -23.43
CA THR A 245 21.71 -1.89 -24.00
C THR A 245 20.82 -2.91 -24.68
N GLY A 246 20.90 -3.01 -26.00
CA GLY A 246 20.18 -4.05 -26.76
C GLY A 246 20.82 -5.43 -26.56
N SER A 247 19.99 -6.47 -26.60
CA SER A 247 20.40 -7.86 -26.86
C SER A 247 19.94 -8.27 -28.25
#